data_AF-A0A848LRZ8-F1
#
_entry.id   AF-A0A848LRZ8-F1
#
_cell.length_a   1.000
_cell.length_b   1.000
_cell.length_c   1.000
_cell.angle_alpha   90.00
_cell.angle_beta   90.00
_cell.angle_gamma   90.00
#
_symmetry.space_group_name_H-M   'P 1'
#
loop_
_entity.id
_entity.type
_entity.pdbx_description
1 polymer ?
#
loop_
_entity_poly.entity_id
_entity_poly.type
_entity_poly.pdbx_seq_one_letter_code
_entity_poly.pdbx_strand_id
1 'polypeptide(L)'
;MWALGVVLGTACAPRRDKECAEVQARVLEEIRVVDGFHDHVHDGEAIARHAHRLRAVSAELRTLHIRDASLRKAVEDYGTSIDHLANAWAQLAEARGPALVDAGARPGVPASLQAPLQEVLAAQATVMNGARSAISDACGAR
;
A
#
# COMPACT_ATOMS: atom_id res chain seq x y z
N MET A 1 41.03 -38.92 -12.80
CA MET A 1 39.56 -38.91 -12.95
C MET A 1 39.03 -37.81 -12.03
N TRP A 2 38.57 -36.68 -12.57
CA TRP A 2 37.99 -35.59 -11.77
C TRP A 2 36.47 -35.62 -11.95
N ALA A 3 35.78 -35.70 -10.82
CA ALA A 3 34.33 -35.85 -10.75
C ALA A 3 33.62 -34.55 -11.10
N LEU A 4 32.70 -34.65 -12.05
CA LEU A 4 31.60 -33.73 -12.29
C LEU A 4 30.59 -33.79 -11.14
N GLY A 5 30.03 -32.64 -10.79
CA GLY A 5 28.82 -32.52 -9.96
C GLY A 5 28.94 -31.35 -8.98
N VAL A 6 28.04 -30.39 -8.89
CA VAL A 6 26.65 -30.29 -9.34
C VAL A 6 26.33 -28.79 -9.42
N VAL A 7 25.94 -28.27 -10.59
CA VAL A 7 25.33 -26.92 -10.70
C VAL A 7 23.82 -27.11 -10.66
N LEU A 8 23.27 -27.21 -9.45
CA LEU A 8 21.82 -27.13 -9.20
C LEU A 8 21.58 -25.88 -8.35
N GLY A 9 21.36 -24.74 -9.00
CA GLY A 9 21.05 -23.49 -8.28
C GLY A 9 20.36 -22.40 -9.08
N THR A 10 20.33 -22.47 -10.42
CA THR A 10 19.99 -21.29 -11.25
C THR A 10 18.53 -21.20 -11.70
N ALA A 11 17.67 -22.19 -11.38
CA ALA A 11 16.26 -22.13 -11.77
C ALA A 11 15.35 -21.32 -10.82
N CYS A 12 15.78 -21.06 -9.58
CA CYS A 12 15.00 -20.32 -8.59
C CYS A 12 15.18 -18.79 -8.69
N ALA A 13 16.39 -18.31 -9.00
CA ALA A 13 16.69 -16.88 -9.11
C ALA A 13 15.79 -16.13 -10.14
N PRO A 14 15.65 -16.57 -11.40
CA PRO A 14 14.88 -15.82 -12.39
C PRO A 14 13.36 -15.84 -12.15
N ARG A 15 12.85 -16.70 -11.26
CA ARG A 15 11.43 -16.67 -10.86
C ARG A 15 11.19 -15.72 -9.70
N ARG A 16 12.05 -15.75 -8.68
CA ARG A 16 11.97 -14.81 -7.56
C ARG A 16 12.14 -13.37 -8.03
N ASP A 17 13.02 -13.12 -9.00
CA ASP A 17 13.18 -11.80 -9.60
C ASP A 17 11.88 -11.30 -10.26
N LYS A 18 11.10 -12.19 -10.89
CA LYS A 18 9.79 -11.86 -11.47
C LYS A 18 8.74 -11.58 -10.39
N GLU A 19 8.64 -12.45 -9.38
CA GLU A 19 7.74 -12.26 -8.24
C GLU A 19 8.03 -10.90 -7.56
N CYS A 20 9.30 -10.59 -7.34
CA CYS A 20 9.74 -9.31 -6.79
C CYS A 20 9.41 -8.12 -7.70
N ALA A 21 9.62 -8.23 -9.01
CA ALA A 21 9.26 -7.17 -9.95
C ALA A 21 7.75 -6.88 -9.94
N GLU A 22 6.92 -7.92 -9.90
CA GLU A 22 5.45 -7.77 -9.83
C GLU A 22 5.02 -7.11 -8.51
N VAL A 23 5.59 -7.54 -7.39
CA VAL A 23 5.31 -6.93 -6.07
C VAL A 23 5.77 -5.47 -6.04
N GLN A 24 6.98 -5.16 -6.51
CA GLN A 24 7.50 -3.79 -6.56
C GLN A 24 6.67 -2.87 -7.47
N ALA A 25 6.14 -3.39 -8.57
CA ALA A 25 5.22 -2.64 -9.43
C ALA A 25 3.94 -2.22 -8.67
N ARG A 26 3.39 -3.09 -7.82
CA ARG A 26 2.23 -2.77 -6.98
C ARG A 26 2.57 -1.81 -5.84
N VAL A 27 3.75 -1.94 -5.24
CA VAL A 27 4.25 -0.96 -4.24
C VAL A 27 4.36 0.44 -4.86
N LEU A 28 4.89 0.55 -6.08
CA LEU A 28 4.98 1.83 -6.78
C LEU A 28 3.60 2.41 -7.12
N GLU A 29 2.64 1.56 -7.49
CA GLU A 29 1.26 2.01 -7.71
C GLU A 29 0.63 2.52 -6.41
N GLU A 30 0.82 1.83 -5.29
CA GLU A 30 0.36 2.28 -3.98
C GLU A 30 0.94 3.66 -3.63
N ILE A 31 2.26 3.86 -3.79
CA ILE A 31 2.91 5.16 -3.55
C ILE A 31 2.27 6.27 -4.38
N ARG A 32 2.06 6.04 -5.69
CA ARG A 32 1.41 7.03 -6.56
C ARG A 32 -0.01 7.40 -6.10
N VAL A 33 -0.77 6.41 -5.63
CA VAL A 33 -2.11 6.64 -5.11
C VAL A 33 -2.05 7.45 -3.81
N VAL A 34 -1.10 7.12 -2.92
CA VAL A 34 -0.84 7.86 -1.68
C VAL A 34 -0.47 9.31 -1.96
N ASP A 35 0.42 9.56 -2.91
CA ASP A 35 0.83 10.91 -3.30
C ASP A 35 -0.36 11.75 -3.80
N GLY A 36 -1.28 11.12 -4.56
CA GLY A 36 -2.50 11.78 -5.03
C GLY A 36 -3.44 12.27 -3.91
N PHE A 37 -3.40 11.67 -2.71
CA PHE A 37 -4.20 12.19 -1.60
C PHE A 37 -3.71 13.56 -1.12
N HIS A 38 -2.40 13.85 -1.21
CA HIS A 38 -1.87 15.15 -0.81
C HIS A 38 -2.39 16.26 -1.73
N ASP A 39 -2.47 15.99 -3.03
CA ASP A 39 -2.98 16.93 -4.04
C ASP A 39 -4.49 17.17 -3.89
N HIS A 40 -5.20 16.15 -3.42
CA HIS A 40 -6.65 16.17 -3.29
C HIS A 40 -7.14 16.20 -1.84
N VAL A 41 -6.29 16.66 -0.92
CA VAL A 41 -6.58 16.71 0.52
C VAL A 41 -7.69 17.68 0.88
N HIS A 42 -8.40 18.30 -0.06
CA HIS A 42 -9.60 19.13 0.17
C HIS A 42 -10.87 18.60 -0.52
N ASP A 43 -10.75 17.56 -1.36
CA ASP A 43 -11.86 16.99 -2.13
C ASP A 43 -12.21 15.60 -1.57
N GLY A 44 -13.35 15.52 -0.86
CA GLY A 44 -13.81 14.26 -0.27
C GLY A 44 -14.11 13.18 -1.31
N GLU A 45 -14.57 13.54 -2.50
CA GLU A 45 -14.86 12.57 -3.57
C GLU A 45 -13.56 12.02 -4.16
N ALA A 46 -12.56 12.88 -4.40
CA ALA A 46 -11.23 12.44 -4.81
C ALA A 46 -10.60 11.51 -3.76
N ILE A 47 -10.65 11.87 -2.48
CA ILE A 47 -10.16 11.00 -1.39
C ILE A 47 -10.88 9.64 -1.42
N ALA A 48 -12.19 9.60 -1.60
CA ALA A 48 -12.94 8.34 -1.70
C ALA A 48 -12.47 7.49 -2.91
N ARG A 49 -12.23 8.10 -4.07
CA ARG A 49 -11.69 7.41 -5.26
C ARG A 49 -10.29 6.85 -5.01
N HIS A 50 -9.40 7.63 -4.41
CA HIS A 50 -8.05 7.16 -4.07
C HIS A 50 -8.07 6.03 -3.02
N ALA A 51 -8.95 6.11 -2.01
CA ALA A 51 -9.14 5.05 -1.03
C ALA A 51 -9.64 3.75 -1.68
N HIS A 52 -10.58 3.85 -2.62
CA HIS A 52 -11.01 2.70 -3.42
C HIS A 52 -9.85 2.12 -4.26
N ARG A 53 -9.02 2.98 -4.87
CA ARG A 53 -7.86 2.52 -5.64
C ARG A 53 -6.84 1.79 -4.76
N LEU A 54 -6.57 2.27 -3.54
CA LEU A 54 -5.71 1.56 -2.58
C LEU A 54 -6.24 0.15 -2.27
N ARG A 55 -7.55 0.00 -2.03
CA ARG A 55 -8.15 -1.32 -1.81
C ARG A 55 -7.99 -2.23 -3.03
N ALA A 56 -8.09 -1.68 -4.24
CA ALA A 56 -7.83 -2.44 -5.46
C ALA A 56 -6.37 -2.93 -5.54
N VAL A 57 -5.39 -2.08 -5.18
CA VAL A 57 -3.97 -2.48 -5.13
C VAL A 57 -3.73 -3.59 -4.10
N SER A 58 -4.33 -3.48 -2.91
CA SER A 58 -4.30 -4.54 -1.90
C SER A 58 -4.89 -5.86 -2.41
N ALA A 59 -6.03 -5.81 -3.10
CA ALA A 59 -6.64 -6.99 -3.71
C ALA A 59 -5.74 -7.60 -4.80
N GLU A 60 -5.14 -6.78 -5.67
CA GLU A 60 -4.20 -7.22 -6.69
C GLU A 60 -2.98 -7.92 -6.08
N LEU A 61 -2.40 -7.36 -5.00
CA LEU A 61 -1.29 -7.98 -4.25
C LEU A 61 -1.66 -9.37 -3.71
N ARG A 62 -2.86 -9.54 -3.18
CA ARG A 62 -3.36 -10.83 -2.65
C ARG A 62 -3.56 -11.89 -3.73
N THR A 63 -3.76 -11.47 -4.98
CA THR A 63 -3.90 -12.40 -6.12
C THR A 63 -2.56 -12.87 -6.69
N LEU A 64 -1.45 -12.24 -6.30
CA LEU A 64 -0.13 -12.62 -6.78
C LEU A 64 0.23 -14.03 -6.27
N HIS A 65 0.67 -14.88 -7.20
CA HIS A 65 1.12 -16.22 -6.86
C HIS A 65 2.59 -16.20 -6.41
N ILE A 66 2.81 -15.92 -5.13
CA ILE A 66 4.14 -15.80 -4.54
C ILE A 66 4.55 -17.11 -3.86
N ARG A 67 5.63 -17.72 -4.34
CA ARG A 67 6.10 -19.01 -3.82
C ARG A 67 7.00 -18.84 -2.61
N ASP A 68 7.88 -17.84 -2.67
CA ASP A 68 8.78 -17.52 -1.57
C ASP A 68 7.97 -17.19 -0.31
N ALA A 69 8.18 -17.95 0.77
CA ALA A 69 7.39 -17.82 1.98
C ALA A 69 7.63 -16.49 2.71
N SER A 70 8.86 -15.97 2.66
CA SER A 70 9.22 -14.70 3.29
C SER A 70 8.60 -13.52 2.55
N LEU A 71 8.68 -13.52 1.21
CA LEU A 71 8.06 -12.51 0.36
C LEU A 71 6.53 -12.56 0.46
N ARG A 72 5.93 -13.76 0.45
CA ARG A 72 4.48 -13.92 0.61
C ARG A 72 3.99 -13.35 1.94
N LYS A 73 4.67 -13.65 3.04
CA LYS A 73 4.34 -13.08 4.35
C LYS A 73 4.46 -11.55 4.34
N ALA A 74 5.56 -11.02 3.81
CA ALA A 74 5.76 -9.58 3.71
C ALA A 74 4.66 -8.89 2.87
N VAL A 75 4.22 -9.52 1.78
CA VAL A 75 3.13 -9.01 0.93
C VAL A 75 1.76 -9.11 1.62
N GLU A 76 1.48 -10.16 2.37
CA GLU A 76 0.26 -10.30 3.16
C GLU A 76 0.17 -9.22 4.26
N ASP A 77 1.27 -9.00 5.00
CA ASP A 77 1.38 -7.97 6.04
C ASP A 77 1.26 -6.56 5.43
N TYR A 78 1.87 -6.34 4.26
CA TYR A 78 1.76 -5.09 3.52
C TYR A 78 0.34 -4.83 2.98
N GLY A 79 -0.33 -5.83 2.40
CA GLY A 79 -1.72 -5.70 1.94
C GLY A 79 -2.68 -5.34 3.09
N THR A 80 -2.47 -5.92 4.28
CA THR A 80 -3.21 -5.54 5.49
C THR A 80 -2.98 -4.07 5.87
N SER A 81 -1.74 -3.61 5.76
CA SER A 81 -1.38 -2.20 6.03
C SER A 81 -2.03 -1.25 5.03
N ILE A 82 -2.09 -1.63 3.74
CA ILE A 82 -2.80 -0.86 2.70
C ILE A 82 -4.30 -0.76 3.02
N ASP A 83 -4.94 -1.85 3.44
CA ASP A 83 -6.37 -1.84 3.80
C ASP A 83 -6.66 -0.90 4.97
N HIS A 84 -5.79 -0.90 5.99
CA HIS A 84 -5.90 0.01 7.12
C HIS A 84 -5.77 1.47 6.68
N LEU A 85 -4.80 1.78 5.81
CA LEU A 85 -4.61 3.11 5.24
C LEU A 85 -5.82 3.55 4.40
N ALA A 86 -6.31 2.67 3.52
CA ALA A 86 -7.48 2.95 2.69
C ALA A 86 -8.74 3.20 3.53
N ASN A 87 -8.92 2.47 4.63
CA ASN A 87 -10.03 2.68 5.55
C ASN A 87 -9.92 4.01 6.30
N ALA A 88 -8.73 4.39 6.76
CA ALA A 88 -8.51 5.70 7.40
C ALA A 88 -8.84 6.86 6.44
N TRP A 89 -8.43 6.75 5.17
CA TRP A 89 -8.77 7.74 4.14
C TRP A 89 -10.27 7.74 3.78
N ALA A 90 -10.92 6.58 3.73
CA ALA A 90 -12.36 6.51 3.49
C ALA A 90 -13.15 7.19 4.63
N GLN A 91 -12.77 6.97 5.89
CA GLN A 91 -13.37 7.66 7.03
C GLN A 91 -13.17 9.18 6.95
N LEU A 92 -12.01 9.64 6.45
CA LEU A 92 -11.79 11.07 6.18
C LEU A 92 -12.73 11.59 5.08
N ALA A 93 -12.89 10.87 3.98
CA ALA A 93 -13.82 11.24 2.92
C ALA A 93 -15.26 11.34 3.44
N GLU A 94 -15.70 10.36 4.23
CA GLU A 94 -17.01 10.34 4.86
C GLU A 94 -17.20 11.48 5.85
N ALA A 95 -16.21 11.82 6.67
CA ALA A 95 -16.29 12.97 7.58
C ALA A 95 -16.43 14.31 6.83
N ARG A 96 -16.10 14.36 5.54
CA ARG A 96 -16.25 15.54 4.67
C ARG A 96 -17.52 15.54 3.83
N GLY A 97 -17.98 14.37 3.40
CA GLY A 97 -19.10 14.16 2.48
C GLY A 97 -20.45 14.79 2.89
N PRO A 98 -20.89 14.77 4.16
CA PRO A 98 -22.20 15.29 4.52
C PRO A 98 -22.24 16.81 4.73
N ALA A 99 -21.11 17.53 4.71
CA ALA A 99 -21.10 18.99 4.86
C ALA A 99 -21.52 19.76 3.58
N LEU A 100 -21.72 19.05 2.45
CA LEU A 100 -21.92 19.67 1.13
C LEU A 100 -23.37 19.69 0.63
N VAL A 101 -24.31 19.00 1.28
CA VAL A 101 -25.66 18.82 0.71
C VAL A 101 -26.71 19.80 1.25
N ASP A 102 -26.52 20.41 2.43
CA ASP A 102 -27.61 21.18 3.08
C ASP A 102 -27.28 22.61 3.52
N ALA A 103 -26.05 23.07 3.34
CA ALA A 103 -25.70 24.46 3.63
C ALA A 103 -24.68 24.92 2.60
N GLY A 104 -24.82 26.13 2.06
CA GLY A 104 -23.78 26.81 1.28
C GLY A 104 -22.53 27.15 2.10
N ALA A 105 -22.13 26.27 3.02
CA ALA A 105 -20.99 26.36 3.91
C ALA A 105 -19.77 25.75 3.22
N ARG A 106 -18.63 26.43 3.36
CA ARG A 106 -17.36 26.01 2.79
C ARG A 106 -16.97 24.60 3.26
N PRO A 107 -16.38 23.77 2.38
CA PRO A 107 -15.90 22.45 2.74
C PRO A 107 -14.73 22.58 3.71
N GLY A 108 -14.88 22.02 4.90
CA GLY A 108 -13.81 21.95 5.89
C GLY A 108 -14.06 20.80 6.85
N VAL A 109 -13.03 19.98 7.09
CA VAL A 109 -13.01 19.09 8.26
C VAL A 109 -13.01 19.99 9.49
N PRO A 110 -13.83 19.71 10.52
CA PRO A 110 -13.70 20.40 11.80
C PRO A 110 -12.24 20.33 12.27
N ALA A 111 -11.62 21.46 12.60
CA ALA A 111 -10.20 21.49 13.00
C ALA A 111 -9.90 20.53 14.18
N SER A 112 -10.92 20.23 15.01
CA SER A 112 -10.88 19.25 16.10
C SER A 112 -10.67 17.80 15.65
N LEU A 113 -11.06 17.44 14.43
CA LEU A 113 -10.87 16.11 13.84
C LEU A 113 -9.61 16.02 12.97
N GLN A 114 -9.05 17.17 12.59
CA GLN A 114 -7.92 17.21 11.65
C GLN A 114 -6.59 16.77 12.30
N ALA A 115 -6.31 17.22 13.53
CA ALA A 115 -5.08 16.83 14.22
C ALA A 115 -5.02 15.33 14.58
N PRO A 116 -6.07 14.71 15.18
CA PRO A 116 -6.08 13.28 15.44
C PRO A 116 -5.94 12.44 14.16
N LEU A 117 -6.53 12.90 13.06
CA LEU A 117 -6.45 12.21 11.79
C LEU A 117 -5.06 12.30 11.16
N GLN A 118 -4.40 13.45 11.24
CA GLN A 118 -3.01 13.60 10.78
C GLN A 118 -2.06 12.68 11.56
N GLU A 119 -2.27 12.52 12.87
CA GLU A 119 -1.52 11.57 13.69
C GLU A 119 -1.75 10.13 13.24
N VAL A 120 -3.00 9.73 12.97
CA VAL A 120 -3.33 8.40 12.45
C VAL A 120 -2.65 8.17 11.09
N LEU A 121 -2.73 9.14 10.17
CA LEU A 121 -2.09 9.03 8.86
C LEU A 121 -0.56 8.96 8.95
N ALA A 122 0.06 9.73 9.84
CA ALA A 122 1.51 9.70 10.07
C ALA A 122 1.97 8.36 10.67
N ALA A 123 1.21 7.81 11.63
CA ALA A 123 1.45 6.48 12.17
C ALA A 123 1.35 5.41 11.08
N GLN A 124 0.33 5.49 10.23
CA GLN A 124 0.18 4.56 9.10
C GLN A 124 1.31 4.70 8.07
N ALA A 125 1.79 5.91 7.78
CA ALA A 125 2.94 6.10 6.89
C ALA A 125 4.20 5.40 7.42
N THR A 126 4.42 5.42 8.73
CA THR A 126 5.54 4.70 9.37
C THR A 126 5.39 3.19 9.22
N VAL A 127 4.19 2.65 9.46
CA VAL A 127 3.89 1.21 9.28
C VAL A 127 4.10 0.81 7.81
N MET A 128 3.60 1.61 6.87
CA MET A 128 3.76 1.38 5.43
C MET A 128 5.23 1.37 5.01
N ASN A 129 6.04 2.30 5.50
CA ASN A 129 7.48 2.32 5.22
C ASN A 129 8.19 1.08 5.77
N GLY A 130 7.83 0.63 6.98
CA GLY A 130 8.34 -0.63 7.53
C GLY A 130 7.98 -1.85 6.67
N ALA A 131 6.73 -1.94 6.22
CA ALA A 131 6.27 -3.03 5.35
C ALA A 131 6.94 -3.00 3.96
N ARG A 132 7.14 -1.81 3.36
CA ARG A 132 7.90 -1.64 2.10
C ARG A 132 9.36 -2.07 2.26
N SER A 133 9.98 -1.78 3.41
CA SER A 133 11.34 -2.25 3.74
C SER A 133 11.37 -3.78 3.82
N ALA A 134 10.43 -4.40 4.52
CA ALA A 134 10.35 -5.86 4.63
C ALA A 134 10.21 -6.55 3.26
N ILE A 135 9.44 -5.98 2.33
CA ILE A 135 9.37 -6.45 0.94
C ILE A 135 10.73 -6.31 0.24
N SER A 136 11.39 -5.16 0.41
CA SER A 136 12.70 -4.89 -0.20
C SER A 136 13.76 -5.86 0.32
N ASP A 137 13.76 -6.15 1.61
CA ASP A 137 14.65 -7.12 2.26
C ASP A 137 14.35 -8.54 1.79
N ALA A 138 13.07 -8.93 1.72
CA ALA A 138 12.63 -10.22 1.19
C ALA A 138 12.97 -10.39 -0.31
N CYS A 139 13.12 -9.30 -1.05
CA CYS A 139 13.61 -9.32 -2.44
C CYS A 139 15.14 -9.28 -2.56
N GLY A 140 15.83 -8.70 -1.57
CA GLY A 140 17.30 -8.56 -1.54
C GLY A 140 18.05 -9.71 -0.87
N ALA A 141 17.39 -10.54 -0.05
CA ALA A 141 18.01 -11.64 0.68
C ALA A 141 18.53 -12.75 -0.26
N ARG A 142 19.77 -12.65 -0.72
CA ARG A 142 20.43 -13.64 -1.60
C ARG A 142 20.93 -14.85 -0.83
#